data_AF-A0A7C7FW91-F1
#
_entry.id   AF-A0A7C7FW91-F1
#
_cell.length_a   1.000
_cell.length_b   1.000
_cell.length_c   1.000
_cell.angle_alpha   90.00
_cell.angle_beta   90.00
_cell.angle_gamma   90.00
#
_symmetry.space_group_name_H-M   'P 1'
#
loop_
_entity.id
_entity.type
_entity.pdbx_description
1 polymer ?
#
loop_
_entity_poly.entity_id
_entity_poly.type
_entity_poly.pdbx_seq_one_letter_code
_entity_poly.pdbx_strand_id
1 'polypeptide(L)'
;MNLARLTRWKPLILILLVWIVYWNSLHNPFMFDDRHVIPENPSIRALHNIPSFFTDLSHFSILVGNRDYRPVFLTSMALCWWAGGGTVLPFHIVSIALHAANVLLLFLLCRRLFSRRSDPEHGLTATNVDWAALCSAALFALHPLASESVNYLSSQSVPLAACFYLTGFYLFHTVYGGESPPAPTRQWRLWCSYLAYALALFSKPIAITLPIMLIVWDLLFGKESLAKTGSWMQWLRSKGRKHLPYISLSVIYVVIREAVFTQPFGGTQEIRSTYVHYATETKALVLYYLKRAFVPMGLNADLDYPLSTSVLEPHVLLAIAVMLGIGGLLLWGRRNRNMVFWSLWFPVCLFLTTY
;
A
#
# COMPACT_ATOMS: atom_id res chain seq x y z
N MET A 1 23.47 -20.25 3.91
CA MET A 1 22.57 -21.06 4.76
C MET A 1 21.22 -21.16 4.05
N ASN A 2 20.79 -22.37 3.66
CA ASN A 2 19.66 -22.57 2.74
C ASN A 2 18.33 -22.12 3.37
N LEU A 3 17.76 -21.01 2.88
CA LEU A 3 16.41 -20.51 3.21
C LEU A 3 15.27 -21.52 2.95
N ALA A 4 15.58 -22.69 2.37
CA ALA A 4 14.63 -23.59 1.72
C ALA A 4 14.12 -24.78 2.57
N ARG A 5 14.70 -25.08 3.75
CA ARG A 5 14.41 -26.35 4.45
C ARG A 5 13.61 -26.28 5.76
N LEU A 6 13.36 -25.11 6.34
CA LEU A 6 12.50 -24.99 7.53
C LEU A 6 11.45 -23.89 7.33
N THR A 7 10.18 -24.29 7.53
CA THR A 7 8.89 -23.55 7.50
C THR A 7 8.12 -23.41 6.17
N ARG A 8 8.02 -24.47 5.34
CA ARG A 8 7.08 -24.48 4.19
C ARG A 8 5.60 -24.38 4.59
N TRP A 9 5.23 -24.84 5.78
CA TRP A 9 3.83 -24.87 6.22
C TRP A 9 3.32 -23.52 6.76
N LYS A 10 4.20 -22.63 7.27
CA LYS A 10 3.80 -21.33 7.83
C LYS A 10 3.11 -20.43 6.78
N PRO A 11 3.70 -20.23 5.57
CA PRO A 11 2.99 -19.60 4.46
C PRO A 11 1.66 -20.26 4.11
N LEU A 12 1.60 -21.60 4.12
CA LEU A 12 0.36 -22.32 3.82
C LEU A 12 -0.74 -22.04 4.85
N ILE A 13 -0.40 -21.96 6.14
CA ILE A 13 -1.37 -21.54 7.16
C ILE A 13 -1.90 -20.15 6.89
N LEU A 14 -1.04 -19.19 6.55
CA LEU A 14 -1.48 -17.83 6.25
C LEU A 14 -2.43 -17.77 5.06
N ILE A 15 -2.12 -18.53 3.99
CA ILE A 15 -3.01 -18.65 2.83
C ILE A 15 -4.35 -19.25 3.27
N LEU A 16 -4.34 -20.37 3.97
CA LEU A 16 -5.56 -21.03 4.43
C LEU A 16 -6.40 -20.14 5.34
N LEU A 17 -5.78 -19.38 6.25
CA LEU A 17 -6.47 -18.43 7.13
C LEU A 17 -7.20 -17.36 6.31
N VAL A 18 -6.54 -16.76 5.32
CA VAL A 18 -7.17 -15.77 4.43
C VAL A 18 -8.36 -16.39 3.70
N TRP A 19 -8.18 -17.56 3.08
CA TRP A 19 -9.26 -18.22 2.34
C TRP A 19 -10.44 -18.58 3.24
N ILE A 20 -10.21 -19.12 4.44
CA ILE A 20 -11.28 -19.50 5.37
C ILE A 20 -12.11 -18.28 5.79
N VAL A 21 -11.45 -17.15 6.10
CA VAL A 21 -12.12 -15.95 6.61
C VAL A 21 -12.92 -15.23 5.53
N TYR A 22 -12.43 -15.23 4.29
CA TYR A 22 -13.04 -14.50 3.18
C TYR A 22 -13.84 -15.40 2.22
N TRP A 23 -13.91 -16.72 2.46
CA TRP A 23 -14.68 -17.64 1.61
C TRP A 23 -16.15 -17.21 1.45
N ASN A 24 -16.74 -16.65 2.51
CA ASN A 24 -18.12 -16.19 2.50
C ASN A 24 -18.36 -14.99 1.57
N SER A 25 -17.32 -14.31 1.06
CA SER A 25 -17.48 -13.15 0.17
C SER A 25 -17.61 -13.51 -1.31
N LEU A 26 -17.31 -14.75 -1.71
CA LEU A 26 -17.19 -15.17 -3.12
C LEU A 26 -18.44 -14.88 -3.98
N HIS A 27 -19.61 -14.79 -3.35
CA HIS A 27 -20.89 -14.57 -4.02
C HIS A 27 -21.53 -13.22 -3.69
N ASN A 28 -20.79 -12.32 -3.02
CA ASN A 28 -21.30 -10.98 -2.73
C ASN A 28 -21.55 -10.22 -4.04
N PRO A 29 -22.70 -9.53 -4.17
CA PRO A 29 -23.04 -8.78 -5.38
C PRO A 29 -22.15 -7.54 -5.54
N PHE A 30 -22.11 -7.00 -6.75
CA PHE A 30 -21.52 -5.69 -7.02
C PHE A 30 -22.24 -4.59 -6.24
N MET A 31 -21.51 -3.84 -5.40
CA MET A 31 -22.06 -2.80 -4.53
C MET A 31 -21.35 -1.46 -4.71
N PHE A 32 -22.05 -0.36 -4.44
CA PHE A 32 -21.50 1.00 -4.53
C PHE A 32 -20.82 1.27 -5.88
N ASP A 33 -19.54 1.67 -5.87
CA ASP A 33 -18.82 2.00 -7.09
C ASP A 33 -18.62 0.81 -8.01
N ASP A 34 -18.77 -0.42 -7.51
CA ASP A 34 -18.65 -1.61 -8.33
C ASP A 34 -19.58 -1.52 -9.52
N ARG A 35 -20.82 -1.03 -9.31
CA ARG A 35 -21.86 -0.99 -10.35
C ARG A 35 -21.41 -0.24 -11.59
N HIS A 36 -20.88 0.97 -11.40
CA HIS A 36 -20.51 1.87 -12.50
C HIS A 36 -19.08 1.66 -13.01
N VAL A 37 -18.20 1.04 -12.20
CA VAL A 37 -16.83 0.69 -12.60
C VAL A 37 -16.77 -0.67 -13.32
N ILE A 38 -17.64 -1.61 -12.95
CA ILE A 38 -17.55 -3.03 -13.36
C ILE A 38 -18.71 -3.45 -14.29
N PRO A 39 -19.92 -3.86 -13.82
CA PRO A 39 -20.94 -4.42 -14.71
C PRO A 39 -21.50 -3.42 -15.71
N GLU A 40 -21.61 -2.14 -15.37
CA GLU A 40 -22.16 -1.11 -16.28
C GLU A 40 -21.10 -0.53 -17.23
N ASN A 41 -19.81 -0.73 -16.94
CA ASN A 41 -18.72 -0.14 -17.71
C ASN A 41 -18.44 -0.95 -18.99
N PRO A 42 -18.73 -0.42 -20.20
CA PRO A 42 -18.44 -1.14 -21.44
C PRO A 42 -16.93 -1.27 -21.72
N SER A 43 -16.11 -0.38 -21.14
CA SER A 43 -14.68 -0.28 -21.42
C SER A 43 -13.91 -1.54 -21.03
N ILE A 44 -14.30 -2.19 -19.94
CA ILE A 44 -13.60 -3.38 -19.43
C ILE A 44 -14.05 -4.69 -20.10
N ARG A 45 -15.06 -4.63 -20.97
CA ARG A 45 -15.64 -5.85 -21.58
C ARG A 45 -14.79 -6.44 -22.71
N ALA A 46 -13.85 -5.67 -23.24
CA ALA A 46 -12.98 -6.10 -24.33
C ALA A 46 -11.50 -5.82 -24.02
N LEU A 47 -10.67 -6.86 -24.08
CA LEU A 47 -9.24 -6.76 -23.74
C LEU A 47 -8.46 -5.84 -24.69
N HIS A 48 -8.93 -5.61 -25.91
CA HIS A 48 -8.28 -4.68 -26.84
C HIS A 48 -8.34 -3.21 -26.38
N ASN A 49 -9.19 -2.89 -25.39
CA ASN A 49 -9.26 -1.56 -24.78
C ASN A 49 -8.13 -1.32 -23.75
N ILE A 50 -7.37 -2.34 -23.34
CA ILE A 50 -6.34 -2.18 -22.31
C ILE A 50 -5.35 -1.03 -22.60
N PRO A 51 -4.85 -0.84 -23.83
CA PRO A 51 -3.97 0.29 -24.14
C PRO A 51 -4.63 1.65 -23.90
N SER A 52 -5.93 1.81 -24.17
CA SER A 52 -6.62 3.09 -24.00
C SER A 52 -6.85 3.46 -22.54
N PHE A 53 -6.84 2.49 -21.62
CA PHE A 53 -6.92 2.78 -20.17
C PHE A 53 -5.79 3.70 -19.70
N PHE A 54 -4.63 3.66 -20.36
CA PHE A 54 -3.47 4.48 -20.00
C PHE A 54 -3.53 5.92 -20.53
N THR A 55 -4.47 6.21 -21.43
CA THR A 55 -4.56 7.48 -22.16
C THR A 55 -5.90 8.20 -21.99
N ASP A 56 -6.97 7.50 -21.64
CA ASP A 56 -8.32 8.07 -21.53
C ASP A 56 -9.00 7.71 -20.19
N LEU A 57 -9.33 8.74 -19.40
CA LEU A 57 -10.00 8.63 -18.10
C LEU A 57 -11.46 8.21 -18.19
N SER A 58 -12.10 8.38 -19.35
CA SER A 58 -13.50 8.01 -19.56
C SER A 58 -13.74 6.51 -19.37
N HIS A 59 -12.68 5.70 -19.47
CA HIS A 59 -12.75 4.26 -19.26
C HIS A 59 -12.90 3.83 -17.81
N PHE A 60 -12.67 4.70 -16.82
CA PHE A 60 -12.70 4.30 -15.42
C PHE A 60 -14.12 3.98 -14.92
N SER A 61 -15.08 4.82 -15.29
CA SER A 61 -16.48 4.72 -14.86
C SER A 61 -17.40 5.23 -15.95
N ILE A 62 -18.61 4.67 -16.04
CA ILE A 62 -19.67 5.24 -16.87
C ILE A 62 -20.16 6.60 -16.33
N LEU A 63 -19.90 6.92 -15.05
CA LEU A 63 -20.22 8.20 -14.46
C LEU A 63 -19.13 9.23 -14.77
N VAL A 64 -19.52 10.26 -15.52
CA VAL A 64 -18.62 11.33 -15.98
C VAL A 64 -17.89 12.05 -14.83
N GLY A 65 -18.49 12.11 -13.63
CA GLY A 65 -17.90 12.74 -12.44
C GLY A 65 -16.90 11.86 -11.67
N ASN A 66 -16.92 10.53 -11.87
CA ASN A 66 -16.10 9.58 -11.09
C ASN A 66 -14.87 9.17 -11.90
N ARG A 67 -14.01 10.13 -12.22
CA ARG A 67 -12.78 9.90 -13.00
C ARG A 67 -11.61 9.60 -12.08
N ASP A 68 -10.80 8.61 -12.46
CA ASP A 68 -9.54 8.31 -11.77
C ASP A 68 -8.52 7.68 -12.73
N TYR A 69 -7.24 7.94 -12.50
CA TYR A 69 -6.15 7.42 -13.32
C TYR A 69 -5.54 6.16 -12.69
N ARG A 70 -6.20 5.02 -12.92
CA ARG A 70 -5.79 3.70 -12.39
C ARG A 70 -5.81 2.60 -13.47
N PRO A 71 -5.01 2.72 -14.54
CA PRO A 71 -5.07 1.79 -15.68
C PRO A 71 -4.72 0.35 -15.33
N VAL A 72 -3.82 0.11 -14.38
CA VAL A 72 -3.47 -1.27 -13.96
C VAL A 72 -4.62 -1.91 -13.18
N PHE A 73 -5.36 -1.13 -12.39
CA PHE A 73 -6.60 -1.59 -11.76
C PHE A 73 -7.67 -1.91 -12.81
N LEU A 74 -7.92 -1.03 -13.79
CA LEU A 74 -8.89 -1.31 -14.87
C LEU A 74 -8.49 -2.53 -15.70
N THR A 75 -7.19 -2.72 -15.93
CA THR A 75 -6.66 -3.92 -16.57
C THR A 75 -7.00 -5.18 -15.77
N SER A 76 -6.84 -5.14 -14.44
CA SER A 76 -7.25 -6.24 -13.55
C SER A 76 -8.76 -6.53 -13.68
N MET A 77 -9.59 -5.49 -13.71
CA MET A 77 -11.05 -5.62 -13.88
C MET A 77 -11.42 -6.22 -15.23
N ALA A 78 -10.79 -5.79 -16.32
CA ALA A 78 -11.02 -6.33 -17.66
C ALA A 78 -10.61 -7.81 -17.79
N LEU A 79 -9.50 -8.20 -17.16
CA LEU A 79 -9.07 -9.59 -17.11
C LEU A 79 -10.04 -10.46 -16.29
N CYS A 80 -10.53 -9.98 -15.15
CA CYS A 80 -11.55 -10.65 -14.36
C CYS A 80 -12.86 -10.81 -15.15
N TRP A 81 -13.28 -9.75 -15.84
CA TRP A 81 -14.46 -9.76 -16.71
C TRP A 81 -14.35 -10.83 -17.79
N TRP A 82 -13.24 -10.83 -18.52
CA TRP A 82 -12.98 -11.79 -19.59
C TRP A 82 -12.96 -13.24 -19.07
N ALA A 83 -12.34 -13.48 -17.91
CA ALA A 83 -12.28 -14.82 -17.32
C ALA A 83 -13.64 -15.32 -16.80
N GLY A 84 -14.51 -14.41 -16.34
CA GLY A 84 -15.78 -14.74 -15.69
C GLY A 84 -17.05 -14.50 -16.50
N GLY A 85 -16.94 -13.93 -17.70
CA GLY A 85 -18.09 -13.44 -18.46
C GLY A 85 -18.92 -12.40 -17.69
N GLY A 86 -18.30 -11.60 -16.82
CA GLY A 86 -18.98 -10.61 -15.98
C GLY A 86 -19.63 -11.14 -14.70
N THR A 87 -19.45 -12.43 -14.36
CA THR A 87 -19.84 -12.97 -13.05
C THR A 87 -18.96 -12.44 -11.92
N VAL A 88 -19.48 -12.35 -10.69
CA VAL A 88 -18.75 -11.80 -9.52
C VAL A 88 -17.56 -12.66 -9.07
N LEU A 89 -17.58 -13.95 -9.37
CA LEU A 89 -16.68 -14.93 -8.76
C LEU A 89 -15.18 -14.65 -9.04
N PRO A 90 -14.72 -14.38 -10.28
CA PRO A 90 -13.30 -14.13 -10.50
C PRO A 90 -12.79 -12.87 -9.82
N PHE A 91 -13.63 -11.83 -9.69
CA PHE A 91 -13.26 -10.60 -9.01
C PHE A 91 -12.98 -10.85 -7.53
N HIS A 92 -13.82 -11.63 -6.85
CA HIS A 92 -13.61 -12.02 -5.45
C HIS A 92 -12.41 -12.95 -5.27
N ILE A 93 -12.22 -13.93 -6.17
CA ILE A 93 -11.04 -14.82 -6.15
C ILE A 93 -9.76 -14.01 -6.24
N VAL A 94 -9.68 -13.06 -7.19
CA VAL A 94 -8.51 -12.19 -7.35
C VAL A 94 -8.31 -11.31 -6.11
N SER A 95 -9.39 -10.77 -5.53
CA SER A 95 -9.31 -9.97 -4.31
C SER A 95 -8.72 -10.75 -3.13
N ILE A 96 -9.22 -11.97 -2.88
CA ILE A 96 -8.73 -12.86 -1.82
C ILE A 96 -7.28 -13.27 -2.09
N ALA A 97 -6.94 -13.58 -3.34
CA ALA A 97 -5.58 -13.94 -3.74
C ALA A 97 -4.59 -12.78 -3.55
N LEU A 98 -4.99 -11.54 -3.87
CA LEU A 98 -4.17 -10.34 -3.63
C LEU A 98 -3.96 -10.10 -2.14
N HIS A 99 -4.99 -10.28 -1.29
CA HIS A 99 -4.84 -10.21 0.16
C HIS A 99 -3.89 -11.29 0.69
N ALA A 100 -4.04 -12.52 0.23
CA ALA A 100 -3.12 -13.61 0.59
C ALA A 100 -1.67 -13.28 0.17
N ALA A 101 -1.46 -12.74 -1.04
CA ALA A 101 -0.14 -12.30 -1.50
C ALA A 101 0.45 -11.20 -0.59
N ASN A 102 -0.36 -10.21 -0.19
CA ASN A 102 0.05 -9.17 0.74
C ASN A 102 0.45 -9.71 2.11
N VAL A 103 -0.35 -10.65 2.65
CA VAL A 103 -0.06 -11.34 3.92
C VAL A 103 1.28 -12.08 3.84
N LEU A 104 1.55 -12.77 2.73
CA LEU A 104 2.82 -13.47 2.52
C LEU A 104 4.00 -12.52 2.38
N LEU A 105 3.85 -11.43 1.63
CA LEU A 105 4.88 -10.40 1.49
C LEU A 105 5.20 -9.77 2.85
N LEU A 106 4.17 -9.50 3.66
CA LEU A 106 4.35 -8.99 5.02
C LEU A 106 5.06 -10.01 5.92
N PHE A 107 4.70 -11.30 5.84
CA PHE A 107 5.42 -12.37 6.56
C PHE A 107 6.91 -12.38 6.20
N LEU A 108 7.24 -12.35 4.90
CA LEU A 108 8.63 -12.33 4.43
C LEU A 108 9.36 -11.06 4.90
N LEU A 109 8.69 -9.92 4.86
CA LEU A 109 9.26 -8.64 5.27
C LEU A 109 9.53 -8.59 6.78
N CYS A 110 8.53 -8.96 7.59
CA CYS A 110 8.65 -9.05 9.04
C CYS A 110 9.76 -10.01 9.43
N ARG A 111 9.79 -11.22 8.85
CA ARG A 111 10.86 -12.20 9.09
C ARG A 111 12.23 -11.59 8.84
N ARG A 112 12.41 -10.95 7.69
CA ARG A 112 13.69 -10.33 7.31
C ARG A 112 14.09 -9.18 8.22
N LEU A 113 13.15 -8.35 8.66
CA LEU A 113 13.42 -7.21 9.54
C LEU A 113 13.64 -7.65 10.99
N PHE A 114 12.93 -8.68 11.46
CA PHE A 114 13.12 -9.25 12.80
C PHE A 114 14.41 -10.07 12.90
N SER A 115 14.85 -10.75 11.83
CA SER A 115 16.16 -11.43 11.81
C SER A 115 17.34 -10.48 12.03
N ARG A 116 17.18 -9.18 11.75
CA ARG A 116 18.23 -8.19 12.04
C ARG A 116 18.38 -7.88 13.52
N ARG A 117 17.41 -8.27 14.35
CA ARG A 117 17.49 -8.21 15.82
C ARG A 117 18.19 -9.42 16.40
N SER A 118 18.69 -10.37 15.62
CA SER A 118 19.50 -11.48 16.13
C SER A 118 20.89 -10.97 16.55
N ASP A 119 20.91 -10.08 17.54
CA ASP A 119 22.07 -9.70 18.34
C ASP A 119 22.39 -10.89 19.27
N PRO A 120 23.64 -11.38 19.34
CA PRO A 120 23.98 -12.56 20.14
C PRO A 120 23.59 -12.48 21.63
N GLU A 121 23.49 -11.29 22.22
CA GLU A 121 23.19 -11.13 23.65
C GLU A 121 21.69 -10.93 23.99
N HIS A 122 20.89 -10.35 23.08
CA HIS A 122 19.49 -9.94 23.38
C HIS A 122 18.51 -10.20 22.22
N GLY A 123 18.94 -10.95 21.21
CA GLY A 123 18.20 -11.15 19.98
C GLY A 123 17.18 -12.28 20.00
N LEU A 124 16.21 -12.22 19.10
CA LEU A 124 15.29 -13.33 18.88
C LEU A 124 16.03 -14.49 18.20
N THR A 125 15.81 -15.70 18.71
CA THR A 125 16.20 -16.93 18.02
C THR A 125 15.52 -17.00 16.64
N ALA A 126 16.08 -17.75 15.69
CA ALA A 126 15.49 -17.91 14.36
C ALA A 126 14.02 -18.41 14.43
N THR A 127 13.74 -19.32 15.37
CA THR A 127 12.38 -19.81 15.64
C THR A 127 11.46 -18.69 16.11
N ASN A 128 11.91 -17.84 17.04
CA ASN A 128 11.12 -16.73 17.56
C ASN A 128 10.87 -15.65 16.48
N VAL A 129 11.83 -15.44 15.57
CA VAL A 129 11.65 -14.54 14.43
C VAL A 129 10.54 -15.02 13.50
N ASP A 130 10.55 -16.31 13.14
CA ASP A 130 9.53 -16.85 12.26
C ASP A 130 8.13 -16.82 12.91
N TRP A 131 8.04 -17.06 14.22
CA TRP A 131 6.77 -16.93 14.96
C TRP A 131 6.30 -15.49 15.06
N ALA A 132 7.19 -14.54 15.37
CA ALA A 132 6.85 -13.12 15.40
C ALA A 132 6.36 -12.64 14.03
N ALA A 133 7.00 -13.09 12.95
CA ALA A 133 6.58 -12.79 11.58
C ALA A 133 5.22 -13.44 11.24
N LEU A 134 5.01 -14.70 11.64
CA LEU A 134 3.75 -15.40 11.44
C LEU A 134 2.60 -14.69 12.17
N CYS A 135 2.78 -14.37 13.46
CA CYS A 135 1.77 -13.66 14.25
C CYS A 135 1.48 -12.27 13.68
N SER A 136 2.50 -11.53 13.24
CA SER A 136 2.32 -10.21 12.61
C SER A 136 1.50 -10.31 11.33
N ALA A 137 1.82 -11.29 10.47
CA ALA A 137 1.09 -11.51 9.22
C ALA A 137 -0.32 -12.06 9.45
N ALA A 138 -0.51 -12.93 10.45
CA ALA A 138 -1.83 -13.43 10.83
C ALA A 138 -2.72 -12.33 11.40
N LEU A 139 -2.18 -11.43 12.23
CA LEU A 139 -2.91 -10.24 12.69
C LEU A 139 -3.39 -9.40 11.52
N PHE A 140 -2.54 -9.14 10.52
CA PHE A 140 -2.93 -8.43 9.30
C PHE A 140 -3.97 -9.19 8.47
N ALA A 141 -3.81 -10.52 8.32
CA ALA A 141 -4.73 -11.36 7.57
C ALA A 141 -6.16 -11.32 8.14
N LEU A 142 -6.26 -11.37 9.46
CA LEU A 142 -7.51 -11.49 10.22
C LEU A 142 -8.10 -10.13 10.63
N HIS A 143 -7.40 -9.02 10.41
CA HIS A 143 -7.83 -7.72 10.90
C HIS A 143 -9.12 -7.27 10.19
N PRO A 144 -10.22 -6.93 10.90
CA PRO A 144 -11.49 -6.57 10.25
C PRO A 144 -11.42 -5.31 9.36
N LEU A 145 -10.45 -4.42 9.58
CA LEU A 145 -10.21 -3.29 8.66
C LEU A 145 -9.86 -3.72 7.23
N ALA A 146 -9.32 -4.93 7.03
CA ALA A 146 -9.04 -5.43 5.70
C ALA A 146 -10.32 -5.81 4.94
N SER A 147 -11.46 -6.01 5.63
CA SER A 147 -12.69 -6.50 5.01
C SER A 147 -13.22 -5.59 3.91
N GLU A 148 -13.08 -4.27 4.05
CA GLU A 148 -13.46 -3.33 2.99
C GLU A 148 -12.61 -3.56 1.73
N SER A 149 -11.28 -3.59 1.90
CA SER A 149 -10.34 -3.77 0.78
C SER A 149 -10.47 -5.12 0.07
N VAL A 150 -10.95 -6.16 0.78
CA VAL A 150 -11.09 -7.51 0.23
C VAL A 150 -12.49 -7.74 -0.36
N ASN A 151 -13.55 -7.27 0.28
CA ASN A 151 -14.92 -7.59 -0.12
C ASN A 151 -15.52 -6.58 -1.10
N TYR A 152 -15.09 -5.33 -1.06
CA TYR A 152 -15.56 -4.29 -1.97
C TYR A 152 -14.67 -4.26 -3.23
N LEU A 153 -15.21 -4.69 -4.37
CA LEU A 153 -14.40 -5.03 -5.55
C LEU A 153 -13.69 -3.80 -6.17
N SER A 154 -14.30 -2.62 -6.11
CA SER A 154 -13.68 -1.36 -6.56
C SER A 154 -12.54 -0.93 -5.63
N SER A 155 -12.60 -1.34 -4.36
CA SER A 155 -11.50 -1.17 -3.42
C SER A 155 -10.34 -2.12 -3.68
N GLN A 156 -10.46 -3.11 -4.58
CA GLN A 156 -9.35 -4.02 -4.98
C GLN A 156 -8.11 -3.26 -5.51
N SER A 157 -8.27 -2.03 -5.97
CA SER A 157 -7.14 -1.12 -6.26
C SER A 157 -6.16 -0.98 -5.08
N VAL A 158 -6.64 -1.06 -3.83
CA VAL A 158 -5.81 -1.00 -2.61
C VAL A 158 -4.92 -2.24 -2.45
N PRO A 159 -5.45 -3.48 -2.33
CA PRO A 159 -4.61 -4.67 -2.18
C PRO A 159 -3.76 -4.94 -3.42
N LEU A 160 -4.19 -4.54 -4.62
CA LEU A 160 -3.37 -4.61 -5.83
C LEU A 160 -2.14 -3.70 -5.74
N ALA A 161 -2.35 -2.42 -5.41
CA ALA A 161 -1.26 -1.47 -5.21
C ALA A 161 -0.35 -1.90 -4.07
N ALA A 162 -0.90 -2.39 -2.95
CA ALA A 162 -0.13 -2.90 -1.82
C ALA A 162 0.76 -4.09 -2.21
N CYS A 163 0.27 -5.00 -3.05
CA CYS A 163 1.04 -6.18 -3.46
C CYS A 163 2.28 -5.78 -4.25
N PHE A 164 2.10 -4.87 -5.21
CA PHE A 164 3.20 -4.33 -5.99
C PHE A 164 4.14 -3.45 -5.17
N TYR A 165 3.59 -2.61 -4.28
CA TYR A 165 4.34 -1.77 -3.35
C TYR A 165 5.26 -2.61 -2.44
N LEU A 166 4.69 -3.63 -1.78
CA LEU A 166 5.42 -4.51 -0.87
C LEU A 166 6.42 -5.38 -1.62
N THR A 167 6.11 -5.81 -2.85
CA THR A 167 7.06 -6.51 -3.72
C THR A 167 8.27 -5.64 -4.04
N GLY A 168 8.05 -4.39 -4.47
CA GLY A 168 9.13 -3.43 -4.71
C GLY A 168 9.96 -3.18 -3.44
N PHE A 169 9.30 -2.93 -2.32
CA PHE A 169 9.98 -2.74 -1.03
C PHE A 169 10.83 -3.96 -0.65
N TYR A 170 10.27 -5.16 -0.76
CA TYR A 170 10.95 -6.42 -0.44
C TYR A 170 12.16 -6.64 -1.34
N LEU A 171 12.00 -6.51 -2.66
CA LEU A 171 13.09 -6.70 -3.63
C LEU A 171 14.22 -5.70 -3.43
N PHE A 172 13.92 -4.42 -3.21
CA PHE A 172 14.90 -3.41 -2.82
C PHE A 172 15.69 -3.87 -1.59
N HIS A 173 14.99 -4.37 -0.58
CA HIS A 173 15.60 -4.84 0.66
C HIS A 173 16.42 -6.13 0.47
N THR A 174 16.10 -6.99 -0.51
CA THR A 174 16.95 -8.14 -0.85
C THR A 174 18.30 -7.72 -1.46
N VAL A 175 18.37 -6.55 -2.09
CA VAL A 175 19.59 -6.03 -2.73
C VAL A 175 20.41 -5.18 -1.76
N TYR A 176 19.78 -4.21 -1.10
CA TYR A 176 20.46 -3.25 -0.23
C TYR A 176 20.47 -3.65 1.25
N GLY A 177 19.74 -4.70 1.62
CA GLY A 177 19.59 -5.15 3.00
C GLY A 177 20.66 -6.10 3.53
N GLY A 178 21.81 -6.24 2.87
CA GLY A 178 22.97 -6.96 3.41
C GLY A 178 23.30 -8.30 2.75
N GLU A 179 22.44 -8.82 1.87
CA GLU A 179 22.71 -10.06 1.12
C GLU A 179 23.56 -9.85 -0.14
N SER A 180 23.76 -8.59 -0.57
CA SER A 180 24.55 -8.16 -1.74
C SER A 180 24.72 -9.25 -2.80
N PRO A 181 23.64 -9.62 -3.52
CA PRO A 181 23.69 -10.71 -4.47
C PRO A 181 24.64 -10.39 -5.65
N PRO A 182 25.11 -11.42 -6.39
CA PRO A 182 25.92 -11.23 -7.59
C PRO A 182 25.30 -10.22 -8.56
N ALA A 183 26.13 -9.50 -9.31
CA ALA A 183 25.72 -8.42 -10.21
C ALA A 183 24.50 -8.72 -11.10
N PRO A 184 24.39 -9.88 -11.81
CA PRO A 184 23.23 -10.16 -12.65
C PRO A 184 21.94 -10.32 -11.84
N THR A 185 21.98 -11.10 -10.75
CA THR A 185 20.83 -11.29 -9.84
C THR A 185 20.41 -9.99 -9.18
N ARG A 186 21.39 -9.14 -8.83
CA ARG A 186 21.15 -7.81 -8.28
C ARG A 186 20.39 -6.92 -9.26
N GLN A 187 20.85 -6.82 -10.51
CA GLN A 187 20.21 -6.00 -11.53
C GLN A 187 18.79 -6.48 -11.83
N TRP A 188 18.59 -7.78 -12.00
CA TRP A 188 17.27 -8.38 -12.20
C TRP A 188 16.29 -8.00 -11.08
N ARG A 189 16.69 -8.18 -9.81
CA ARG A 189 15.85 -7.84 -8.65
C ARG A 189 15.50 -6.36 -8.61
N LEU A 190 16.41 -5.47 -9.00
CA LEU A 190 16.14 -4.04 -9.07
C LEU A 190 15.17 -3.69 -10.19
N TRP A 191 15.31 -4.28 -11.38
CA TRP A 191 14.36 -4.08 -12.46
C TRP A 191 12.96 -4.57 -12.10
N CYS A 192 12.84 -5.75 -11.50
CA CYS A 192 11.56 -6.25 -10.97
C CYS A 192 10.99 -5.30 -9.90
N SER A 193 11.84 -4.72 -9.06
CA SER A 193 11.42 -3.75 -8.04
C SER A 193 10.87 -2.46 -8.65
N TYR A 194 11.53 -1.94 -9.69
CA TYR A 194 11.09 -0.74 -10.40
C TYR A 194 9.78 -0.99 -11.16
N LEU A 195 9.67 -2.14 -11.82
CA LEU A 195 8.45 -2.55 -12.50
C LEU A 195 7.29 -2.71 -11.52
N ALA A 196 7.50 -3.39 -10.39
CA ALA A 196 6.50 -3.49 -9.34
C ALA A 196 6.08 -2.10 -8.84
N TYR A 197 7.03 -1.21 -8.58
CA TYR A 197 6.69 0.14 -8.16
C TYR A 197 5.85 0.91 -9.20
N ALA A 198 6.22 0.83 -10.48
CA ALA A 198 5.43 1.44 -11.55
C ALA A 198 4.00 0.86 -11.57
N LEU A 199 3.84 -0.46 -11.51
CA LEU A 199 2.52 -1.10 -11.45
C LEU A 199 1.71 -0.66 -10.21
N ALA A 200 2.37 -0.43 -9.07
CA ALA A 200 1.71 0.10 -7.88
C ALA A 200 1.16 1.52 -8.11
N LEU A 201 1.97 2.43 -8.70
CA LEU A 201 1.57 3.80 -9.03
C LEU A 201 0.33 3.84 -9.93
N PHE A 202 0.33 3.02 -10.98
CA PHE A 202 -0.78 2.91 -11.93
C PHE A 202 -1.97 2.07 -11.41
N SER A 203 -1.85 1.45 -10.23
CA SER A 203 -2.96 0.77 -9.54
C SER A 203 -3.68 1.70 -8.57
N LYS A 204 -2.94 2.49 -7.78
CA LYS A 204 -3.50 3.47 -6.85
C LYS A 204 -2.48 4.57 -6.51
N PRO A 205 -2.86 5.87 -6.54
CA PRO A 205 -1.93 7.00 -6.33
C PRO A 205 -1.14 6.96 -5.02
N ILE A 206 -1.73 6.38 -3.94
CA ILE A 206 -1.09 6.20 -2.63
C ILE A 206 0.29 5.53 -2.70
N ALA A 207 0.55 4.73 -3.74
CA ALA A 207 1.83 4.07 -3.94
C ALA A 207 3.00 5.06 -4.05
N ILE A 208 2.77 6.33 -4.43
CA ILE A 208 3.79 7.39 -4.52
C ILE A 208 4.61 7.59 -3.24
N THR A 209 4.14 7.02 -2.13
CA THR A 209 4.82 6.99 -0.82
C THR A 209 5.99 6.01 -0.72
N LEU A 210 6.16 5.08 -1.68
CA LEU A 210 7.23 4.07 -1.60
C LEU A 210 8.64 4.68 -1.47
N PRO A 211 9.05 5.69 -2.25
CA PRO A 211 10.38 6.30 -2.11
C PRO A 211 10.61 6.86 -0.70
N ILE A 212 9.56 7.40 -0.06
CA ILE A 212 9.62 7.91 1.32
C ILE A 212 9.91 6.75 2.26
N MET A 213 9.18 5.64 2.16
CA MET A 213 9.40 4.48 3.02
C MET A 213 10.76 3.81 2.80
N LEU A 214 11.27 3.81 1.56
CA LEU A 214 12.64 3.34 1.26
C LEU A 214 13.70 4.23 1.91
N ILE A 215 13.54 5.56 1.85
CA ILE A 215 14.43 6.52 2.50
C ILE A 215 14.37 6.36 4.02
N VAL A 216 13.16 6.30 4.60
CA VAL A 216 12.96 6.07 6.04
C VAL A 216 13.66 4.79 6.50
N TRP A 217 13.51 3.71 5.74
CA TRP A 217 14.20 2.45 6.03
C TRP A 217 15.72 2.61 6.02
N ASP A 218 16.27 3.32 5.03
CA ASP A 218 17.71 3.56 4.92
C ASP A 218 18.26 4.47 6.03
N LEU A 219 17.51 5.48 6.43
CA LEU A 219 17.88 6.36 7.55
C LEU A 219 17.93 5.61 8.88
N LEU A 220 16.98 4.69 9.09
CA LEU A 220 16.89 3.92 10.33
C LEU A 220 17.85 2.73 10.36
N PHE A 221 18.00 1.98 9.25
CA PHE A 221 18.70 0.69 9.24
C PHE A 221 19.90 0.62 8.29
N GLY A 222 20.25 1.70 7.61
CA GLY A 222 21.47 1.77 6.80
C GLY A 222 22.73 1.55 7.65
N LYS A 223 23.73 0.88 7.07
CA LYS A 223 25.05 0.62 7.70
C LYS A 223 25.73 1.91 8.22
N GLU A 224 25.44 3.02 7.55
CA GLU A 224 25.84 4.39 7.86
C GLU A 224 24.59 5.28 7.95
N SER A 225 23.74 5.03 8.94
CA SER A 225 22.61 5.93 9.28
C SER A 225 23.10 7.38 9.36
N LEU A 226 22.23 8.36 9.07
CA LEU A 226 22.53 9.80 9.11
C LEU A 226 23.25 10.23 10.41
N ALA A 227 22.94 9.55 11.51
CA ALA A 227 23.60 9.74 12.81
C ALA A 227 25.11 9.49 12.81
N LYS A 228 25.64 8.68 11.87
CA LYS A 228 27.07 8.40 11.68
C LYS A 228 27.74 9.33 10.67
N THR A 229 27.01 9.77 9.65
CA THR A 229 27.55 10.62 8.57
C THR A 229 27.64 12.10 8.98
N GLY A 230 26.83 12.54 9.95
CA GLY A 230 26.84 13.91 10.49
C GLY A 230 26.34 15.01 9.53
N SER A 231 26.19 14.71 8.23
CA SER A 231 25.73 15.66 7.20
C SER A 231 24.76 15.01 6.20
N TRP A 232 23.58 15.63 6.05
CA TRP A 232 22.56 15.25 5.07
C TRP A 232 23.08 15.28 3.63
N MET A 233 23.91 16.26 3.30
CA MET A 233 24.45 16.44 1.96
C MET A 233 25.40 15.29 1.56
N GLN A 234 26.18 14.78 2.52
CA GLN A 234 27.07 13.64 2.30
C GLN A 234 26.29 12.32 2.15
N TRP A 235 25.22 12.15 2.92
CA TRP A 235 24.31 11.01 2.76
C TRP A 235 23.62 11.00 1.38
N LEU A 236 23.10 12.15 0.94
CA LEU A 236 22.48 12.29 -0.37
C LEU A 236 23.46 11.96 -1.51
N ARG A 237 24.68 12.49 -1.46
CA ARG A 237 25.71 12.23 -2.50
C ARG A 237 26.15 10.77 -2.55
N SER A 238 26.28 10.11 -1.40
CA SER A 238 26.80 8.75 -1.30
C SER A 238 25.74 7.67 -1.53
N LYS A 239 24.50 7.87 -1.06
CA LYS A 239 23.43 6.85 -1.06
C LYS A 239 22.14 7.30 -1.72
N GLY A 240 21.90 8.59 -1.91
CA GLY A 240 20.69 9.10 -2.58
C GLY A 240 20.48 8.55 -4.00
N ARG A 241 21.59 8.23 -4.71
CA ARG A 241 21.55 7.71 -6.09
C ARG A 241 20.70 6.45 -6.27
N LYS A 242 20.60 5.58 -5.26
CA LYS A 242 19.80 4.35 -5.37
C LYS A 242 18.28 4.59 -5.28
N HIS A 243 17.87 5.75 -4.78
CA HIS A 243 16.47 6.16 -4.72
C HIS A 243 16.03 6.93 -5.98
N LEU A 244 16.98 7.44 -6.77
CA LEU A 244 16.68 8.21 -7.98
C LEU A 244 15.72 7.49 -8.93
N PRO A 245 15.87 6.19 -9.25
CA PRO A 245 14.90 5.52 -10.13
C PRO A 245 13.46 5.55 -9.60
N TYR A 246 13.26 5.40 -8.29
CA TYR A 246 11.93 5.48 -7.67
C TYR A 246 11.38 6.92 -7.69
N ILE A 247 12.23 7.91 -7.42
CA ILE A 247 11.83 9.33 -7.50
C ILE A 247 11.47 9.68 -8.94
N SER A 248 12.29 9.29 -9.93
CA SER A 248 12.04 9.49 -11.35
C SER A 248 10.71 8.85 -11.78
N LEU A 249 10.43 7.61 -11.37
CA LEU A 249 9.14 6.96 -11.67
C LEU A 249 7.95 7.72 -11.06
N SER A 250 8.12 8.28 -9.86
CA SER A 250 7.08 9.10 -9.21
C SER A 250 6.80 10.37 -10.00
N VAL A 251 7.85 11.06 -10.44
CA VAL A 251 7.74 12.26 -11.28
C VAL A 251 7.10 11.94 -12.63
N ILE A 252 7.54 10.85 -13.28
CA ILE A 252 6.96 10.39 -14.55
C ILE A 252 5.46 10.09 -14.38
N TYR A 253 5.08 9.39 -13.32
CA TYR A 253 3.68 9.11 -13.02
C TYR A 253 2.86 10.39 -12.85
N VAL A 254 3.35 11.36 -12.06
CA VAL A 254 2.66 12.65 -11.88
C VAL A 254 2.51 13.39 -13.21
N VAL A 255 3.57 13.46 -14.03
CA VAL A 255 3.52 14.12 -15.33
C VAL A 255 2.50 13.46 -16.27
N ILE A 256 2.50 12.11 -16.34
CA ILE A 256 1.54 11.37 -17.16
C ILE A 256 0.11 11.58 -16.65
N ARG A 257 -0.09 11.47 -15.33
CA ARG A 257 -1.38 11.68 -14.69
C ARG A 257 -1.93 13.07 -15.05
N GLU A 258 -1.18 14.13 -14.80
CA GLU A 258 -1.61 15.50 -15.09
C GLU A 258 -1.86 15.74 -16.59
N ALA A 259 -1.04 15.18 -17.48
CA ALA A 259 -1.25 15.26 -18.93
C ALA A 259 -2.56 14.60 -19.38
N VAL A 260 -2.98 13.53 -18.70
CA VAL A 260 -4.23 12.82 -18.99
C VAL A 260 -5.44 13.53 -18.36
N PHE A 261 -5.28 14.12 -17.17
CA PHE A 261 -6.32 14.90 -16.48
C PHE A 261 -6.66 16.24 -17.17
N THR A 262 -5.71 16.85 -17.87
CA THR A 262 -5.88 18.16 -18.53
C THR A 262 -6.64 18.12 -19.85
N GLN A 263 -7.04 16.95 -20.32
CA GLN A 263 -7.83 16.85 -21.56
C GLN A 263 -9.25 17.44 -21.38
N PRO A 264 -9.75 18.23 -22.34
CA PRO A 264 -11.04 18.91 -22.23
C PRO A 264 -12.18 17.89 -22.25
N PHE A 265 -12.85 17.71 -21.11
CA PHE A 265 -13.98 16.80 -20.99
C PHE A 265 -15.09 17.39 -20.11
N GLY A 266 -16.31 17.47 -20.65
CA GLY A 266 -17.48 18.05 -20.00
C GLY A 266 -17.80 17.38 -18.66
N GLY A 267 -17.90 18.17 -17.60
CA GLY A 267 -18.19 17.72 -16.24
C GLY A 267 -17.40 18.52 -15.21
N THR A 268 -18.10 19.12 -14.25
CA THR A 268 -17.47 19.78 -13.10
C THR A 268 -17.33 18.76 -11.99
N GLN A 269 -16.12 18.27 -11.72
CA GLN A 269 -15.87 17.67 -10.40
C GLN A 269 -15.95 18.81 -9.38
N GLU A 270 -16.75 18.64 -8.32
CA GLU A 270 -16.66 19.53 -7.16
C GLU A 270 -15.29 19.32 -6.52
N ILE A 271 -14.34 20.17 -6.89
CA ILE A 271 -13.01 20.17 -6.29
C ILE A 271 -13.18 20.66 -4.86
N ARG A 272 -13.24 19.72 -3.92
CA ARG A 272 -13.17 20.05 -2.49
C ARG A 272 -11.94 20.93 -2.27
N SER A 273 -12.12 22.02 -1.53
CA SER A 273 -11.00 22.87 -1.11
C SER A 273 -9.92 22.03 -0.45
N THR A 274 -8.68 22.20 -0.89
CA THR A 274 -7.49 21.51 -0.37
C THR A 274 -7.36 21.64 1.14
N TYR A 275 -7.78 22.78 1.67
CA TYR A 275 -7.80 23.02 3.10
C TYR A 275 -8.83 22.16 3.84
N VAL A 276 -10.08 22.12 3.35
CA VAL A 276 -11.15 21.27 3.91
C VAL A 276 -10.75 19.80 3.84
N HIS A 277 -10.09 19.41 2.74
CA HIS A 277 -9.56 18.07 2.57
C HIS A 277 -8.57 17.69 3.66
N TYR A 278 -7.46 18.43 3.79
CA TYR A 278 -6.43 18.09 4.78
C TYR A 278 -6.91 18.18 6.23
N ALA A 279 -7.80 19.12 6.55
CA ALA A 279 -8.42 19.20 7.88
C ALA A 279 -9.30 17.96 8.16
N THR A 280 -10.07 17.51 7.17
CA THR A 280 -10.93 16.32 7.28
C THR A 280 -10.10 15.05 7.38
N GLU A 281 -9.09 14.87 6.52
CA GLU A 281 -8.19 13.71 6.53
C GLU A 281 -7.41 13.61 7.84
N THR A 282 -6.88 14.73 8.35
CA THR A 282 -6.18 14.76 9.64
C THR A 282 -7.09 14.27 10.77
N LYS A 283 -8.35 14.74 10.79
CA LYS A 283 -9.37 14.30 11.74
C LYS A 283 -9.67 12.80 11.58
N ALA A 284 -9.87 12.34 10.36
CA ALA A 284 -10.18 10.95 10.03
C ALA A 284 -9.03 9.99 10.41
N LEU A 285 -7.78 10.38 10.16
CA LEU A 285 -6.60 9.56 10.46
C LEU A 285 -6.55 9.12 11.91
N VAL A 286 -6.89 10.01 12.84
CA VAL A 286 -6.87 9.71 14.28
C VAL A 286 -8.22 9.19 14.76
N LEU A 287 -9.30 9.95 14.54
CA LEU A 287 -10.59 9.67 15.17
C LEU A 287 -11.32 8.49 14.53
N TYR A 288 -10.98 8.17 13.28
CA TYR A 288 -11.57 7.06 12.53
C TYR A 288 -10.58 5.91 12.35
N TYR A 289 -9.50 6.11 11.58
CA TYR A 289 -8.60 5.02 11.19
C TYR A 289 -7.81 4.46 12.37
N LEU A 290 -7.16 5.32 13.18
CA LEU A 290 -6.35 4.86 14.31
C LEU A 290 -7.23 4.17 15.36
N LYS A 291 -8.39 4.75 15.68
CA LYS A 291 -9.36 4.14 16.60
C LYS A 291 -9.77 2.74 16.13
N ARG A 292 -10.11 2.56 14.85
CA ARG A 292 -10.56 1.27 14.30
C ARG A 292 -9.43 0.26 14.12
N ALA A 293 -8.18 0.70 14.06
CA ALA A 293 -7.03 -0.19 14.07
C ALA A 293 -6.86 -0.93 15.40
N PHE A 294 -7.36 -0.37 16.51
CA PHE A 294 -7.34 -1.04 17.82
C PHE A 294 -8.71 -1.58 18.24
N VAL A 295 -9.78 -0.90 17.83
CA VAL A 295 -11.16 -1.24 18.19
C VAL A 295 -12.01 -1.27 16.91
N PRO A 296 -11.99 -2.37 16.15
CA PRO A 296 -12.67 -2.49 14.86
C PRO A 296 -14.18 -2.73 15.02
N MET A 297 -14.87 -1.84 15.73
CA MET A 297 -16.32 -1.87 15.94
C MET A 297 -17.03 -0.83 15.06
N GLY A 298 -18.27 -1.14 14.65
CA GLY A 298 -19.10 -0.22 13.85
C GLY A 298 -18.54 0.04 12.45
N LEU A 299 -17.95 -0.97 11.81
CA LEU A 299 -17.51 -0.89 10.42
C LEU A 299 -18.74 -0.67 9.52
N ASN A 300 -18.66 0.33 8.66
CA ASN A 300 -19.71 0.69 7.71
C ASN A 300 -19.03 0.96 6.37
N ALA A 301 -19.59 0.42 5.30
CA ALA A 301 -19.10 0.58 3.93
C ALA A 301 -19.42 1.97 3.35
N ASP A 302 -20.49 2.61 3.82
CA ASP A 302 -20.88 3.96 3.40
C ASP A 302 -20.85 4.89 4.61
N LEU A 303 -19.68 5.50 4.81
CA LEU A 303 -19.45 6.37 5.94
C LEU A 303 -19.66 7.82 5.51
N ASP A 304 -20.76 8.40 5.98
CA ASP A 304 -20.94 9.85 5.94
C ASP A 304 -20.08 10.52 7.02
N TYR A 305 -18.79 10.72 6.71
CA TYR A 305 -17.84 11.34 7.63
C TYR A 305 -17.94 12.87 7.57
N PRO A 306 -18.22 13.55 8.68
CA PRO A 306 -18.44 14.99 8.67
C PRO A 306 -17.19 15.73 8.20
N LEU A 307 -17.35 16.70 7.30
CA LEU A 307 -16.26 17.54 6.82
C LEU A 307 -15.76 18.47 7.92
N SER A 308 -14.44 18.70 7.97
CA SER A 308 -13.85 19.77 8.78
C SER A 308 -13.60 20.97 7.88
N THR A 309 -14.19 22.10 8.23
CA THR A 309 -13.99 23.36 7.50
C THR A 309 -12.95 24.25 8.17
N SER A 310 -12.41 23.86 9.33
CA SER A 310 -11.31 24.58 9.97
C SER A 310 -10.30 23.66 10.69
N VAL A 311 -9.00 24.00 10.63
CA VAL A 311 -7.94 23.33 11.42
C VAL A 311 -8.02 23.65 12.90
N LEU A 312 -8.73 24.72 13.26
CA LEU A 312 -8.96 25.12 14.65
C LEU A 312 -10.14 24.39 15.30
N GLU A 313 -10.86 23.54 14.55
CA GLU A 313 -11.87 22.68 15.14
C GLU A 313 -11.24 21.80 16.24
N PRO A 314 -11.87 21.67 17.42
CA PRO A 314 -11.31 20.90 18.54
C PRO A 314 -10.90 19.48 18.17
N HIS A 315 -11.66 18.83 17.28
CA HIS A 315 -11.38 17.49 16.78
C HIS A 315 -10.14 17.41 15.88
N VAL A 316 -9.88 18.44 15.07
CA VAL A 316 -8.69 18.53 14.21
C VAL A 316 -7.46 18.82 15.06
N LEU A 317 -7.57 19.75 16.01
CA LEU A 317 -6.49 20.05 16.97
C LEU A 317 -6.13 18.84 17.83
N LEU A 318 -7.13 18.08 18.30
CA LEU A 318 -6.91 16.82 19.01
C LEU A 318 -6.16 15.81 18.13
N ALA A 319 -6.57 15.66 16.87
CA ALA A 319 -5.88 14.76 15.94
C ALA A 319 -4.42 15.17 15.69
N ILE A 320 -4.16 16.47 15.51
CA ILE A 320 -2.80 17.01 15.40
C ILE A 320 -1.99 16.71 16.67
N ALA A 321 -2.55 16.97 17.85
CA ALA A 321 -1.89 16.71 19.13
C ALA A 321 -1.55 15.22 19.31
N VAL A 322 -2.46 14.31 18.92
CA VAL A 322 -2.20 12.87 18.96
C VAL A 322 -1.10 12.48 17.98
N MET A 323 -1.10 13.00 16.74
CA MET A 323 -0.04 12.74 15.78
C MET A 323 1.32 13.25 16.26
N LEU A 324 1.37 14.45 16.84
CA LEU A 324 2.59 15.01 17.43
C LEU A 324 3.04 14.20 18.66
N GLY A 325 2.09 13.71 19.47
CA GLY A 325 2.37 12.83 20.59
C GLY A 325 2.98 11.50 20.15
N ILE A 326 2.41 10.87 19.11
CA ILE A 326 2.98 9.66 18.48
C ILE A 326 4.37 9.99 17.94
N GLY A 327 4.54 11.07 17.18
CA GLY A 327 5.84 11.52 16.67
C GLY A 327 6.87 11.71 17.79
N GLY A 328 6.48 12.37 18.88
CA GLY A 328 7.30 12.58 20.08
C GLY A 328 7.68 11.28 20.78
N LEU A 329 6.74 10.33 20.92
CA LEU A 329 7.00 9.00 21.47
C LEU A 329 7.95 8.18 20.59
N LEU A 330 7.85 8.31 19.26
CA LEU A 330 8.77 7.65 18.32
C LEU A 330 10.17 8.28 18.37
N LEU A 331 10.27 9.60 18.50
CA LEU A 331 11.53 10.32 18.69
C LEU A 331 12.18 10.00 20.05
N TRP A 332 11.38 9.88 21.11
CA TRP A 332 11.83 9.46 22.44
C TRP A 332 12.27 7.98 22.42
N GLY A 333 11.47 7.14 21.79
CA GLY A 333 11.72 5.73 21.53
C GLY A 333 12.75 5.45 20.44
N ARG A 334 13.52 6.44 19.98
CA ARG A 334 14.56 6.31 18.93
C ARG A 334 15.63 5.26 19.20
N ARG A 335 15.74 4.78 20.45
CA ARG A 335 16.55 3.60 20.81
C ARG A 335 16.06 2.34 20.07
N ASN A 336 14.76 2.25 19.76
CA ASN A 336 14.13 1.14 19.07
C ASN A 336 13.68 1.53 17.65
N ARG A 337 14.62 1.49 16.71
CA ARG A 337 14.43 1.82 15.28
C ARG A 337 13.30 1.03 14.61
N ASN A 338 13.03 -0.20 15.04
CA ASN A 338 11.93 -1.01 14.51
C ASN A 338 10.56 -0.44 14.87
N MET A 339 10.38 0.02 16.11
CA MET A 339 9.13 0.64 16.53
C MET A 339 8.86 1.90 15.69
N VAL A 340 9.88 2.75 15.54
CA VAL A 340 9.81 3.94 14.67
C VAL A 340 9.44 3.57 13.24
N PHE A 341 10.15 2.61 12.65
CA PHE A 341 9.90 2.19 11.28
C PHE A 341 8.46 1.70 11.07
N TRP A 342 7.99 0.77 11.90
CA TRP A 342 6.65 0.18 11.75
C TRP A 342 5.53 1.19 12.02
N SER A 343 5.71 2.07 12.99
CA SER A 343 4.72 3.12 13.29
C SER A 343 4.62 4.18 12.21
N LEU A 344 5.65 4.41 11.40
CA LEU A 344 5.63 5.39 10.31
C LEU A 344 4.82 4.92 9.08
N TRP A 345 4.60 3.61 8.90
CA TRP A 345 3.77 3.11 7.78
C TRP A 345 2.36 3.67 7.81
N PHE A 346 1.77 3.75 9.00
CA PHE A 346 0.39 4.23 9.17
C PHE A 346 0.21 5.68 8.71
N PRO A 347 0.93 6.69 9.27
CA PRO A 347 0.78 8.06 8.83
C PRO A 347 1.35 8.30 7.44
N VAL A 348 2.46 7.68 7.02
CA VAL A 348 3.03 7.97 5.70
C VAL A 348 2.11 7.49 4.57
N CYS A 349 1.55 6.28 4.69
CA CYS A 349 0.66 5.76 3.66
C CYS A 349 -0.72 6.43 3.72
N LEU A 350 -1.27 6.69 4.92
CA LEU A 350 -2.62 7.26 5.03
C LEU A 350 -2.67 8.78 4.89
N PHE A 351 -1.62 9.54 5.20
CA PHE A 351 -1.68 11.00 5.11
C PHE A 351 -1.80 11.52 3.66
N LEU A 352 -1.50 10.66 2.68
CA LEU A 352 -1.64 10.94 1.26
C LEU A 352 -2.91 10.33 0.66
N THR A 353 -3.91 9.99 1.48
CA THR A 353 -5.24 9.70 0.96
C THR A 353 -5.85 10.97 0.35
N THR A 354 -6.00 10.88 -0.98
CA THR A 354 -6.92 11.58 -1.89
C THR A 354 -6.60 13.00 -2.36
N TYR A 355 -6.08 13.09 -3.61
CA TYR A 355 -6.72 13.75 -4.76
C TYR A 355 -6.67 12.79 -5.96
#